data_AF-A0A410X3Y4-F1
#
_entry.id   AF-A0A410X3Y4-F1
#
_cell.length_a   1.000
_cell.length_b   1.000
_cell.length_c   1.000
_cell.angle_alpha   90.00
_cell.angle_beta   90.00
_cell.angle_gamma   90.00
#
_symmetry.space_group_name_H-M   'P 1'
#
loop_
_entity.id
_entity.type
_entity.pdbx_description
1 polymer ?
#
loop_
_entity_poly.entity_id
_entity_poly.type
_entity_poly.pdbx_seq_one_letter_code
_entity_poly.pdbx_strand_id
1 'polypeptide(L)'
;MNHEETGRRLFQMAENLAEYVTQLQYKYQPELTERFGERGRLLTIQDSGYSIKYLAESVYMQSPDLFNHYTSWMTELLSGYQVSREDLALNFRMIEQAINAHFGEADRALIGEYLEIGLHQIQSAQTSETFLSEERPFAETAIAYTEAILRADRREALKLILTKLEEGMAIADLYLHVFQPSQREIGRLWQTHQITVAQEHLCTAATQMIMSHLYPHLFATERSGNTMVAACVGQELHEIGLRMVADLFELNGWDTYYLGANVPTRSLIRTLVEKKAQVVAISATMTFHVHLVEELIAEIRSSEAGQYVHILVGGLPFNIDRDLWRKVGADGYGDDAQEAIRLADHWKHHRIGNELARSN
;
A
#
# COMPACT_ATOMS: atom_id res chain seq x y z
N MET A 1 11.35 -24.70 -12.64
CA MET A 1 11.90 -23.80 -11.60
C MET A 1 10.74 -23.03 -11.03
N ASN A 2 10.65 -22.90 -9.70
CA ASN A 2 9.51 -22.25 -9.07
C ASN A 2 9.90 -20.84 -8.62
N HIS A 3 9.33 -19.81 -9.26
CA HIS A 3 9.49 -18.40 -8.88
C HIS A 3 9.22 -18.16 -7.39
N GLU A 4 8.24 -18.88 -6.82
CA GLU A 4 7.89 -18.80 -5.40
C GLU A 4 9.05 -19.25 -4.51
N GLU A 5 9.72 -20.35 -4.87
CA GLU A 5 10.85 -20.89 -4.07
C GLU A 5 12.05 -19.96 -4.14
N THR A 6 12.38 -19.46 -5.34
CA THR A 6 13.46 -18.49 -5.56
C THR A 6 13.19 -17.19 -4.80
N GLY A 7 11.99 -16.62 -4.93
CA GLY A 7 11.58 -15.41 -4.22
C GLY A 7 11.61 -15.58 -2.70
N ARG A 8 11.05 -16.68 -2.18
CA ARG A 8 11.06 -16.97 -0.73
C ARG A 8 12.48 -17.10 -0.18
N ARG A 9 13.37 -17.79 -0.91
CA ARG A 9 14.78 -17.92 -0.53
C ARG A 9 15.47 -16.55 -0.55
N LEU A 10 15.23 -15.72 -1.56
CA LEU A 10 15.80 -14.38 -1.64
C LEU A 10 15.33 -13.51 -0.46
N PHE A 11 14.04 -13.58 -0.11
CA PHE A 11 13.47 -12.86 1.03
C PHE A 11 14.14 -13.27 2.35
N GLN A 12 14.32 -14.58 2.59
CA GLN A 12 14.98 -15.11 3.79
C GLN A 12 16.45 -14.70 3.91
N MET A 13 17.13 -14.50 2.79
CA MET A 13 18.54 -14.11 2.75
C MET A 13 18.76 -12.59 2.74
N ALA A 14 17.69 -11.78 2.68
CA ALA A 14 17.77 -10.34 2.42
C ALA A 14 18.70 -9.59 3.39
N GLU A 15 18.63 -9.86 4.69
CA GLU A 15 19.45 -9.17 5.70
C GLU A 15 20.94 -9.50 5.53
N ASN A 16 21.28 -10.79 5.40
CA ASN A 16 22.66 -11.23 5.20
C ASN A 16 23.25 -10.71 3.88
N LEU A 17 22.44 -10.71 2.81
CA LEU A 17 22.85 -10.18 1.52
C LEU A 17 23.03 -8.66 1.59
N ALA A 18 22.19 -7.93 2.31
CA ALA A 18 22.32 -6.48 2.46
C ALA A 18 23.63 -6.06 3.13
N GLU A 19 24.06 -6.80 4.17
CA GLU A 19 25.38 -6.58 4.78
C GLU A 19 26.51 -6.83 3.78
N TYR A 20 26.43 -7.92 3.01
CA TYR A 20 27.43 -8.27 2.00
C TYR A 20 27.48 -7.22 0.87
N VAL A 21 26.32 -6.81 0.35
CA VAL A 21 26.17 -5.74 -0.65
C VAL A 21 26.79 -4.45 -0.17
N THR A 22 26.52 -4.06 1.08
CA THR A 22 27.09 -2.83 1.65
C THR A 22 28.61 -2.93 1.78
N GLN A 23 29.15 -4.08 2.18
CA GLN A 23 30.60 -4.30 2.23
C GLN A 23 31.24 -4.16 0.84
N LEU A 24 30.61 -4.74 -0.19
CA LEU A 24 31.07 -4.61 -1.58
C LEU A 24 31.00 -3.16 -2.05
N GLN A 25 29.88 -2.47 -1.83
CA GLN A 25 29.69 -1.10 -2.27
C GLN A 25 30.70 -0.15 -1.64
N TYR A 26 30.92 -0.22 -0.32
CA TYR A 26 31.90 0.64 0.37
C TYR A 26 33.35 0.29 0.03
N LYS A 27 33.61 -0.93 -0.47
CA LYS A 27 34.93 -1.28 -1.03
C LYS A 27 35.12 -0.66 -2.42
N TYR A 28 34.06 -0.59 -3.23
CA TYR A 28 34.10 -0.04 -4.58
C TYR A 28 34.03 1.50 -4.60
N GLN A 29 33.28 2.08 -3.66
CA GLN A 29 33.06 3.52 -3.48
C GLN A 29 33.51 3.97 -2.07
N PRO A 30 34.82 3.95 -1.76
CA PRO A 30 35.34 4.33 -0.44
C PRO A 30 34.96 5.77 -0.04
N GLU A 31 34.70 6.65 -1.00
CA GLU A 31 34.23 8.02 -0.80
C GLU A 31 32.84 8.13 -0.13
N LEU A 32 32.03 7.06 -0.13
CA LEU A 32 30.74 7.05 0.59
C LEU A 32 30.92 7.23 2.10
N THR A 33 32.06 6.78 2.65
CA THR A 33 32.38 7.00 4.07
C THR A 33 32.59 8.48 4.36
N GLU A 34 33.23 9.23 3.46
CA GLU A 34 33.40 10.67 3.62
C GLU A 34 32.07 11.41 3.43
N ARG A 35 31.27 11.01 2.43
CA ARG A 35 29.97 11.64 2.11
C ARG A 35 28.91 11.44 3.20
N PHE A 36 28.81 10.24 3.77
CA PHE A 36 27.67 9.86 4.62
C PHE A 36 28.04 9.30 6.00
N GLY A 37 29.33 9.08 6.26
CA GLY A 37 29.82 8.57 7.54
C GLY A 37 29.32 7.17 7.89
N GLU A 38 29.45 6.80 9.17
CA GLU A 38 29.01 5.50 9.69
C GLU A 38 27.49 5.33 9.62
N ARG A 39 26.73 6.42 9.85
CA ARG A 39 25.27 6.40 9.72
C ARG A 39 24.83 6.08 8.30
N GLY A 40 25.50 6.63 7.28
CA GLY A 40 25.23 6.31 5.89
C GLY A 40 25.41 4.83 5.57
N ARG A 41 26.41 4.19 6.18
CA ARG A 41 26.64 2.75 6.01
C ARG A 41 25.50 1.93 6.58
N LEU A 42 25.00 2.28 7.76
CA LEU A 42 23.83 1.62 8.37
C LEU A 42 22.57 1.79 7.52
N LEU A 43 22.34 2.99 6.98
CA LEU A 43 21.24 3.25 6.06
C LEU A 43 21.40 2.46 4.75
N THR A 44 22.62 2.32 4.23
CA THR A 44 22.88 1.49 3.04
C THR A 44 22.53 0.02 3.27
N ILE A 45 22.82 -0.53 4.47
CA ILE A 45 22.40 -1.89 4.84
C ILE A 45 20.87 -1.96 4.85
N GLN A 46 20.20 -0.99 5.47
CA GLN A 46 18.74 -0.95 5.52
C GLN A 46 18.12 -0.88 4.12
N ASP A 47 18.56 0.05 3.27
CA ASP A 47 18.03 0.29 1.92
C ASP A 47 18.33 -0.88 0.97
N SER A 48 19.50 -1.50 1.09
CA SER A 48 19.82 -2.73 0.35
C SER A 48 18.91 -3.88 0.79
N GLY A 49 18.66 -4.00 2.10
CA GLY A 49 17.73 -4.98 2.66
C GLY A 49 16.30 -4.81 2.13
N TYR A 50 15.80 -3.57 2.09
CA TYR A 50 14.51 -3.28 1.47
C TYR A 50 14.52 -3.63 -0.01
N SER A 51 15.53 -3.18 -0.77
CA SER A 51 15.63 -3.46 -2.21
C SER A 51 15.59 -4.94 -2.53
N ILE A 52 16.26 -5.76 -1.72
CA ILE A 52 16.25 -7.21 -1.89
C ILE A 52 14.88 -7.81 -1.52
N LYS A 53 14.18 -7.30 -0.49
CA LYS A 53 12.81 -7.74 -0.16
C LYS A 53 11.80 -7.38 -1.26
N TYR A 54 11.88 -6.17 -1.81
CA TYR A 54 11.06 -5.74 -2.95
C TYR A 54 11.33 -6.62 -4.19
N LEU A 55 12.61 -6.88 -4.49
CA LEU A 55 13.01 -7.78 -5.57
C LEU A 55 12.49 -9.20 -5.37
N ALA A 56 12.66 -9.75 -4.17
CA ALA A 56 12.19 -11.07 -3.78
C ALA A 56 10.69 -11.22 -3.98
N GLU A 57 9.93 -10.22 -3.57
CA GLU A 57 8.49 -10.20 -3.75
C GLU A 57 8.08 -10.19 -5.23
N SER A 58 8.73 -9.34 -6.03
CA SER A 58 8.43 -9.25 -7.47
C SER A 58 8.72 -10.56 -8.21
N VAL A 59 9.80 -11.24 -7.83
CA VAL A 59 10.11 -12.59 -8.31
C VAL A 59 9.04 -13.58 -7.84
N TYR A 60 8.73 -13.61 -6.55
CA TYR A 60 7.74 -14.52 -5.96
C TYR A 60 6.36 -14.39 -6.65
N MET A 61 5.88 -13.16 -6.78
CA MET A 61 4.58 -12.83 -7.37
C MET A 61 4.60 -12.83 -8.90
N GLN A 62 5.73 -13.09 -9.54
CA GLN A 62 5.89 -13.01 -11.00
C GLN A 62 5.36 -11.67 -11.56
N SER A 63 5.75 -10.57 -10.93
CA SER A 63 5.24 -9.24 -11.23
C SER A 63 6.38 -8.23 -11.37
N PRO A 64 6.90 -8.03 -12.60
CA PRO A 64 7.98 -7.08 -12.84
C PRO A 64 7.58 -5.63 -12.54
N ASP A 65 6.29 -5.31 -12.67
CA ASP A 65 5.74 -3.98 -12.41
C ASP A 65 5.94 -3.54 -10.95
N LEU A 66 5.88 -4.48 -9.99
CA LEU A 66 6.15 -4.18 -8.58
C LEU A 66 7.57 -3.66 -8.36
N PHE A 67 8.58 -4.31 -8.97
CA PHE A 67 9.98 -3.89 -8.81
C PHE A 67 10.28 -2.62 -9.61
N ASN A 68 9.68 -2.49 -10.79
CA ASN A 68 9.78 -1.30 -11.62
C ASN A 68 9.24 -0.06 -10.86
N HIS A 69 8.04 -0.17 -10.29
CA HIS A 69 7.44 0.90 -9.48
C HIS A 69 8.32 1.25 -8.28
N TYR A 70 8.76 0.24 -7.50
CA TYR A 70 9.67 0.44 -6.37
C TYR A 70 10.95 1.18 -6.77
N THR A 71 11.57 0.77 -7.87
CA THR A 71 12.83 1.34 -8.33
C THR A 71 12.66 2.81 -8.74
N SER A 72 11.55 3.14 -9.42
CA SER A 72 11.21 4.53 -9.74
C SER A 72 11.04 5.37 -8.48
N TRP A 73 10.28 4.85 -7.51
CA TRP A 73 9.98 5.52 -6.25
C TRP A 73 11.25 5.78 -5.42
N MET A 74 12.10 4.74 -5.28
CA MET A 74 13.37 4.81 -4.55
C MET A 74 14.37 5.75 -5.22
N THR A 75 14.43 5.77 -6.55
CA THR A 75 15.32 6.67 -7.30
C THR A 75 15.01 8.13 -6.98
N GLU A 76 13.72 8.49 -6.95
CA GLU A 76 13.29 9.84 -6.60
C GLU A 76 13.53 10.15 -5.12
N LEU A 77 13.21 9.23 -4.20
CA LEU A 77 13.47 9.40 -2.77
C LEU A 77 14.96 9.68 -2.51
N LEU A 78 15.84 8.79 -2.97
CA LEU A 78 17.27 8.85 -2.66
C LEU A 78 17.96 10.07 -3.27
N SER A 79 17.41 10.63 -4.36
CA SER A 79 17.91 11.88 -4.94
C SER A 79 17.84 13.07 -3.96
N GLY A 80 16.82 13.11 -3.09
CA GLY A 80 16.69 14.13 -2.05
C GLY A 80 17.71 13.98 -0.91
N TYR A 81 18.30 12.79 -0.75
CA TYR A 81 19.39 12.50 0.20
C TYR A 81 20.79 12.61 -0.44
N GLN A 82 20.93 13.23 -1.62
CA GLN A 82 22.20 13.37 -2.35
C GLN A 82 22.86 12.04 -2.76
N VAL A 83 22.05 10.99 -2.88
CA VAL A 83 22.44 9.72 -3.48
C VAL A 83 22.13 9.81 -4.97
N SER A 84 23.15 9.66 -5.80
CA SER A 84 22.99 9.80 -7.25
C SER A 84 22.38 8.54 -7.87
N ARG A 85 21.86 8.68 -9.10
CA ARG A 85 21.42 7.51 -9.90
C ARG A 85 22.56 6.52 -10.15
N GLU A 86 23.79 7.01 -10.24
CA GLU A 86 24.98 6.17 -10.40
C GLU A 86 25.27 5.38 -9.12
N ASP A 87 25.18 6.01 -7.94
CA ASP A 87 25.31 5.31 -6.64
C ASP A 87 24.27 4.20 -6.50
N LEU A 88 23.01 4.46 -6.87
CA LEU A 88 21.92 3.47 -6.81
C LEU A 88 22.11 2.35 -7.84
N ALA A 89 22.49 2.68 -9.07
CA ALA A 89 22.77 1.67 -10.10
C ALA A 89 23.96 0.78 -9.70
N LEU A 90 25.00 1.34 -9.08
CA LEU A 90 26.10 0.57 -8.52
C LEU A 90 25.63 -0.34 -7.38
N ASN A 91 24.75 0.12 -6.49
CA ASN A 91 24.15 -0.72 -5.45
C ASN A 91 23.41 -1.93 -6.07
N PHE A 92 22.60 -1.73 -7.11
CA PHE A 92 21.90 -2.83 -7.79
C PHE A 92 22.87 -3.82 -8.44
N ARG A 93 23.99 -3.36 -9.00
CA ARG A 93 25.07 -4.24 -9.48
C ARG A 93 25.76 -5.00 -8.35
N MET A 94 25.89 -4.41 -7.16
CA MET A 94 26.41 -5.11 -5.98
C MET A 94 25.41 -6.17 -5.49
N ILE A 95 24.09 -5.90 -5.56
CA ILE A 95 23.04 -6.90 -5.32
C ILE A 95 23.18 -8.07 -6.30
N GLU A 96 23.35 -7.78 -7.60
CA GLU A 96 23.58 -8.80 -8.63
C GLU A 96 24.82 -9.66 -8.32
N GLN A 97 25.94 -9.04 -7.93
CA GLN A 97 27.15 -9.77 -7.53
C GLN A 97 26.92 -10.66 -6.30
N ALA A 98 26.17 -10.17 -5.31
CA ALA A 98 25.79 -10.97 -4.14
C ALA A 98 24.94 -12.18 -4.55
N ILE A 99 23.95 -12.00 -5.42
CA ILE A 99 23.13 -13.10 -5.94
C ILE A 99 23.99 -14.13 -6.68
N ASN A 100 24.93 -13.66 -7.52
CA ASN A 100 25.88 -14.51 -8.21
C ASN A 100 26.83 -15.28 -7.29
N ALA A 101 27.10 -14.79 -6.08
CA ALA A 101 27.90 -15.51 -5.09
C ALA A 101 27.10 -16.57 -4.32
N HIS A 102 25.79 -16.39 -4.15
CA HIS A 102 24.99 -17.14 -3.17
C HIS A 102 23.89 -18.05 -3.75
N PHE A 103 23.49 -17.85 -5.01
CA PHE A 103 22.38 -18.58 -5.65
C PHE A 103 22.87 -19.55 -6.72
N GLY A 104 22.04 -20.49 -7.15
CA GLY A 104 22.33 -21.37 -8.30
C GLY A 104 22.09 -20.68 -9.64
N GLU A 105 22.60 -21.23 -10.74
CA GLU A 105 22.46 -20.65 -12.10
C GLU A 105 21.01 -20.32 -12.47
N ALA A 106 20.11 -21.27 -12.20
CA ALA A 106 18.67 -21.16 -12.32
C ALA A 106 18.07 -19.91 -11.63
N ASP A 107 18.32 -19.78 -10.32
CA ASP A 107 17.81 -18.68 -9.50
C ASP A 107 18.41 -17.33 -9.95
N ARG A 108 19.71 -17.32 -10.31
CA ARG A 108 20.39 -16.11 -10.78
C ARG A 108 19.76 -15.56 -12.05
N ALA A 109 19.44 -16.43 -13.01
CA ALA A 109 18.80 -16.01 -14.25
C ALA A 109 17.44 -15.35 -13.98
N LEU A 110 16.60 -16.00 -13.16
CA LEU A 110 15.28 -15.44 -12.79
C LEU A 110 15.40 -14.10 -12.07
N ILE A 111 16.25 -14.00 -11.04
CA ILE A 111 16.40 -12.75 -10.29
C ILE A 111 17.04 -11.65 -11.16
N GLY A 112 17.97 -12.03 -12.04
CA GLY A 112 18.66 -11.14 -12.97
C GLY A 112 17.70 -10.39 -13.90
N GLU A 113 16.67 -11.05 -14.42
CA GLU A 113 15.64 -10.42 -15.27
C GLU A 113 14.98 -9.20 -14.59
N TYR A 114 14.66 -9.32 -13.30
CA TYR A 114 14.06 -8.23 -12.52
C TYR A 114 15.06 -7.13 -12.19
N LEU A 115 16.32 -7.49 -11.88
CA LEU A 115 17.37 -6.51 -11.64
C LEU A 115 17.69 -5.67 -12.89
N GLU A 116 17.70 -6.29 -14.07
CA GLU A 116 17.87 -5.58 -15.34
C GLU A 116 16.75 -4.55 -15.58
N ILE A 117 15.50 -4.92 -15.30
CA ILE A 117 14.36 -4.00 -15.35
C ILE A 117 14.58 -2.82 -14.39
N GLY A 118 14.99 -3.08 -13.16
CA GLY A 118 15.30 -2.03 -12.18
C GLY A 118 16.43 -1.11 -12.66
N LEU A 119 17.54 -1.67 -13.15
CA LEU A 119 18.66 -0.90 -13.67
C LEU A 119 18.25 0.02 -14.83
N HIS A 120 17.40 -0.46 -15.74
CA HIS A 120 16.84 0.37 -16.80
C HIS A 120 15.95 1.47 -16.21
N GLN A 121 15.07 1.15 -15.25
CA GLN A 121 14.17 2.11 -14.64
C GLN A 121 14.90 3.24 -13.89
N ILE A 122 16.03 2.97 -13.24
CA ILE A 122 16.85 4.02 -12.59
C ILE A 122 17.25 5.10 -13.61
N GLN A 123 17.51 4.73 -14.86
CA GLN A 123 17.92 5.66 -15.92
C GLN A 123 16.72 6.45 -16.47
N SER A 124 15.56 5.82 -16.60
CA SER A 124 14.34 6.43 -17.16
C SER A 124 13.42 7.07 -16.14
N ALA A 125 13.65 6.91 -14.83
CA ALA A 125 12.76 7.42 -13.79
C ALA A 125 12.55 8.94 -13.93
N GLN A 126 11.30 9.36 -13.91
CA GLN A 126 10.89 10.77 -13.98
C GLN A 126 10.47 11.26 -12.59
N THR A 127 10.47 12.58 -12.42
CA THR A 127 9.94 13.20 -11.19
C THR A 127 8.43 13.02 -11.14
N SER A 128 7.91 12.67 -9.96
CA SER A 128 6.48 12.50 -9.75
C SER A 128 5.74 13.83 -9.83
N GLU A 129 4.71 13.87 -10.68
CA GLU A 129 3.78 15.00 -10.80
C GLU A 129 2.90 15.15 -9.56
N THR A 130 2.37 16.35 -9.34
CA THR A 130 1.47 16.62 -8.20
C THR A 130 0.15 15.86 -8.31
N PHE A 131 -0.37 15.39 -7.18
CA PHE A 131 -1.70 14.77 -7.11
C PHE A 131 -2.84 15.80 -7.04
N LEU A 132 -2.52 17.09 -6.98
CA LEU A 132 -3.45 18.23 -6.88
C LEU A 132 -3.56 19.02 -8.19
N SER A 133 -3.84 18.35 -9.31
CA SER A 133 -4.11 19.03 -10.59
C SER A 133 -5.41 19.84 -10.53
N GLU A 134 -5.39 21.05 -11.11
CA GLU A 134 -6.55 21.95 -11.23
C GLU A 134 -7.70 21.34 -12.06
N GLU A 135 -7.41 20.35 -12.90
CA GLU A 135 -8.42 19.66 -13.72
C GLU A 135 -9.27 18.65 -12.94
N ARG A 136 -8.90 18.34 -11.69
CA ARG A 136 -9.62 17.37 -10.86
C ARG A 136 -10.89 17.95 -10.26
N PRO A 137 -11.93 17.12 -10.02
CA PRO A 137 -13.08 17.53 -9.23
C PRO A 137 -12.65 18.12 -7.88
N PHE A 138 -13.24 19.25 -7.51
CA PHE A 138 -12.99 19.93 -6.23
C PHE A 138 -11.52 20.32 -5.95
N ALA A 139 -10.71 20.50 -7.00
CA ALA A 139 -9.28 20.83 -6.87
C ALA A 139 -8.99 22.00 -5.93
N GLU A 140 -9.74 23.11 -6.03
CA GLU A 140 -9.57 24.27 -5.13
C GLU A 140 -9.70 23.88 -3.65
N THR A 141 -10.66 23.00 -3.33
CA THR A 141 -10.88 22.53 -1.96
C THR A 141 -9.77 21.59 -1.52
N ALA A 142 -9.32 20.68 -2.40
CA ALA A 142 -8.20 19.78 -2.14
C ALA A 142 -6.89 20.55 -1.89
N ILE A 143 -6.60 21.57 -2.70
CA ILE A 143 -5.44 22.44 -2.54
C ILE A 143 -5.51 23.19 -1.21
N ALA A 144 -6.60 23.90 -0.95
CA ALA A 144 -6.77 24.66 0.30
C ALA A 144 -6.70 23.77 1.54
N TYR A 145 -7.29 22.56 1.48
CA TYR A 145 -7.20 21.58 2.56
C TYR A 145 -5.76 21.11 2.79
N THR A 146 -5.05 20.74 1.72
CA THR A 146 -3.65 20.28 1.79
C THR A 146 -2.76 21.36 2.38
N GLU A 147 -2.92 22.61 1.96
CA GLU A 147 -2.17 23.73 2.50
C GLU A 147 -2.43 23.95 4.00
N ALA A 148 -3.70 23.88 4.43
CA ALA A 148 -4.06 24.05 5.84
C ALA A 148 -3.42 22.98 6.73
N ILE A 149 -3.44 21.71 6.33
CA ILE A 149 -2.81 20.62 7.10
C ILE A 149 -1.27 20.71 7.07
N LEU A 150 -0.67 21.15 5.96
CA LEU A 150 0.77 21.41 5.86
C LEU A 150 1.24 22.54 6.79
N ARG A 151 0.40 23.58 6.99
CA ARG A 151 0.62 24.64 7.97
C ARG A 151 0.34 24.20 9.42
N ALA A 152 -0.04 22.95 9.64
CA ALA A 152 -0.50 22.41 10.92
C ALA A 152 -1.74 23.11 11.50
N ASP A 153 -2.51 23.85 10.69
CA ASP A 153 -3.73 24.51 11.13
C ASP A 153 -4.93 23.56 11.01
N ARG A 154 -5.01 22.64 11.99
CA ARG A 154 -6.10 21.65 12.07
C ARG A 154 -7.48 22.30 12.21
N ARG A 155 -7.54 23.52 12.77
CA ARG A 155 -8.80 24.24 12.98
C ARG A 155 -9.31 24.80 11.65
N GLU A 156 -8.42 25.42 10.87
CA GLU A 156 -8.73 25.90 9.52
C GLU A 156 -9.15 24.73 8.62
N ALA A 157 -8.37 23.63 8.62
CA ALA A 157 -8.69 22.44 7.83
C ALA A 157 -10.06 21.85 8.20
N LEU A 158 -10.37 21.70 9.49
CA LEU A 158 -11.67 21.20 9.93
C LEU A 158 -12.81 22.16 9.53
N LYS A 159 -12.62 23.47 9.74
CA LYS A 159 -13.62 24.48 9.38
C LYS A 159 -13.93 24.42 7.89
N LEU A 160 -12.90 24.35 7.04
CA LEU A 160 -13.06 24.24 5.59
C LEU A 160 -13.95 23.04 5.22
N ILE A 161 -13.66 21.86 5.78
CA ILE A 161 -14.40 20.63 5.48
C ILE A 161 -15.86 20.72 5.94
N LEU A 162 -16.11 21.20 7.16
CA LEU A 162 -17.47 21.35 7.67
C LEU A 162 -18.27 22.38 6.86
N THR A 163 -17.65 23.50 6.47
CA THR A 163 -18.30 24.48 5.60
C THR A 163 -18.64 23.88 4.23
N LYS A 164 -17.75 23.09 3.62
CA LYS A 164 -18.04 22.42 2.34
C LYS A 164 -19.19 21.41 2.45
N LEU A 165 -19.29 20.73 3.59
CA LEU A 165 -20.41 19.84 3.88
C LEU A 165 -21.73 20.61 4.04
N GLU A 166 -21.72 21.75 4.74
CA GLU A 166 -22.87 22.66 4.87
C GLU A 166 -23.31 23.25 3.52
N GLU A 167 -22.36 23.50 2.62
CA GLU A 167 -22.60 23.93 1.23
C GLU A 167 -23.13 22.80 0.32
N GLY A 168 -23.26 21.57 0.85
CA GLY A 168 -23.89 20.44 0.15
C GLY A 168 -22.92 19.51 -0.59
N MET A 169 -21.60 19.62 -0.38
CA MET A 169 -20.64 18.65 -0.91
C MET A 169 -20.91 17.26 -0.32
N ALA A 170 -20.95 16.22 -1.17
CA ALA A 170 -21.18 14.87 -0.67
C ALA A 170 -19.96 14.37 0.13
N ILE A 171 -20.21 13.57 1.16
CA ILE A 171 -19.13 12.97 1.96
C ILE A 171 -18.24 12.07 1.09
N ALA A 172 -18.82 11.34 0.14
CA ALA A 172 -18.06 10.55 -0.82
C ALA A 172 -17.05 11.42 -1.60
N ASP A 173 -17.45 12.62 -2.03
CA ASP A 173 -16.58 13.55 -2.75
C ASP A 173 -15.46 14.09 -1.86
N LEU A 174 -15.74 14.39 -0.59
CA LEU A 174 -14.71 14.78 0.38
C LEU A 174 -13.62 13.70 0.52
N TYR A 175 -14.00 12.43 0.60
CA TYR A 175 -13.04 11.34 0.73
C TYR A 175 -12.22 11.16 -0.56
N LEU A 176 -12.89 11.07 -1.71
CA LEU A 176 -12.26 10.67 -2.98
C LEU A 176 -11.52 11.82 -3.68
N HIS A 177 -12.00 13.06 -3.50
CA HIS A 177 -11.52 14.21 -4.26
C HIS A 177 -10.83 15.27 -3.39
N VAL A 178 -10.91 15.17 -2.06
CA VAL A 178 -10.15 16.04 -1.14
C VAL A 178 -9.14 15.22 -0.37
N PHE A 179 -9.57 14.32 0.52
CA PHE A 179 -8.64 13.61 1.41
C PHE A 179 -7.68 12.69 0.67
N GLN A 180 -8.17 11.86 -0.26
CA GLN A 180 -7.33 10.94 -1.01
C GLN A 180 -6.21 11.65 -1.81
N PRO A 181 -6.50 12.65 -2.67
CA PRO A 181 -5.43 13.35 -3.39
C PRO A 181 -4.51 14.15 -2.46
N SER A 182 -5.02 14.75 -1.38
CA SER A 182 -4.19 15.42 -0.38
C SER A 182 -3.21 14.44 0.27
N GLN A 183 -3.65 13.26 0.68
CA GLN A 183 -2.77 12.26 1.32
C GLN A 183 -1.72 11.72 0.35
N ARG A 184 -2.07 11.52 -0.93
CA ARG A 184 -1.09 11.18 -1.97
C ARG A 184 -0.08 12.30 -2.19
N GLU A 185 -0.52 13.55 -2.17
CA GLU A 185 0.38 14.70 -2.31
C GLU A 185 1.31 14.85 -1.12
N ILE A 186 0.82 14.68 0.11
CA ILE A 186 1.66 14.64 1.32
C ILE A 186 2.74 13.55 1.19
N GLY A 187 2.37 12.35 0.74
CA GLY A 187 3.31 11.27 0.46
C GLY A 187 4.37 11.64 -0.58
N ARG A 188 3.98 12.30 -1.68
CA ARG A 188 4.89 12.79 -2.72
C ARG A 188 5.83 13.88 -2.21
N LEU A 189 5.32 14.84 -1.44
CA LEU A 189 6.13 15.90 -0.84
C LEU A 189 7.15 15.31 0.13
N TRP A 190 6.78 14.27 0.88
CA TRP A 190 7.72 13.55 1.74
C TRP A 190 8.79 12.81 0.93
N GLN A 191 8.38 12.02 -0.08
CA GLN A 191 9.28 11.29 -0.97
C GLN A 191 10.29 12.24 -1.63
N THR A 192 9.84 13.39 -2.12
CA THR A 192 10.66 14.42 -2.78
C THR A 192 11.37 15.37 -1.81
N HIS A 193 11.40 15.06 -0.51
CA HIS A 193 12.13 15.81 0.51
C HIS A 193 11.66 17.25 0.73
N GLN A 194 10.45 17.59 0.29
CA GLN A 194 9.86 18.90 0.51
C GLN A 194 9.28 19.02 1.93
N ILE A 195 8.90 17.90 2.54
CA ILE A 195 8.49 17.82 3.94
C ILE A 195 9.19 16.66 4.66
N THR A 196 9.32 16.79 5.98
CA THR A 196 9.85 15.73 6.84
C THR A 196 8.80 14.67 7.14
N VAL A 197 9.25 13.48 7.55
CA VAL A 197 8.36 12.42 8.06
C VAL A 197 7.50 12.88 9.24
N ALA A 198 7.99 13.79 10.08
CA ALA A 198 7.21 14.35 11.18
C ALA A 198 6.02 15.21 10.68
N GLN A 199 6.22 15.95 9.59
CA GLN A 199 5.16 16.73 8.96
C GLN A 199 4.14 15.83 8.24
N GLU A 200 4.61 14.76 7.57
CA GLU A 200 3.72 13.72 7.01
C GLU A 200 2.80 13.17 8.11
N HIS A 201 3.37 12.66 9.21
CA HIS A 201 2.59 12.12 10.33
C HIS A 201 1.60 13.14 10.91
N LEU A 202 1.99 14.42 10.96
CA LEU A 202 1.14 15.50 11.45
C LEU A 202 -0.07 15.73 10.53
N CYS A 203 0.14 15.69 9.22
CA CYS A 203 -0.90 15.82 8.21
C CYS A 203 -1.86 14.62 8.26
N THR A 204 -1.31 13.40 8.29
CA THR A 204 -2.07 12.15 8.40
C THR A 204 -2.93 12.13 9.67
N ALA A 205 -2.37 12.50 10.82
CA ALA A 205 -3.12 12.61 12.08
C ALA A 205 -4.22 13.69 12.02
N ALA A 206 -3.98 14.82 11.37
CA ALA A 206 -4.99 15.86 11.17
C ALA A 206 -6.15 15.35 10.32
N THR A 207 -5.87 14.66 9.21
CA THR A 207 -6.90 14.05 8.36
C THR A 207 -7.70 12.99 9.13
N GLN A 208 -7.04 12.11 9.87
CA GLN A 208 -7.74 11.11 10.70
C GLN A 208 -8.68 11.74 11.73
N MET A 209 -8.27 12.84 12.38
CA MET A 209 -9.11 13.59 13.31
C MET A 209 -10.35 14.16 12.60
N ILE A 210 -10.15 14.76 11.42
CA ILE A 210 -11.23 15.37 10.63
C ILE A 210 -12.21 14.31 10.12
N MET A 211 -11.73 13.14 9.66
CA MET A 211 -12.59 12.01 9.28
C MET A 211 -13.51 11.59 10.44
N SER A 212 -12.99 11.53 11.67
CA SER A 212 -13.80 11.20 12.86
C SER A 212 -14.93 12.22 13.13
N HIS A 213 -14.77 13.49 12.75
CA HIS A 213 -15.85 14.48 12.86
C HIS A 213 -17.00 14.23 11.89
N LEU A 214 -16.81 13.43 10.84
CA LEU A 214 -17.84 13.12 9.85
C LEU A 214 -18.73 11.94 10.25
N TYR A 215 -18.36 11.19 11.30
CA TYR A 215 -19.06 9.97 11.74
C TYR A 215 -20.54 10.17 12.08
N PRO A 216 -20.99 11.30 12.67
CA PRO A 216 -22.41 11.55 12.88
C PRO A 216 -23.23 11.51 11.57
N HIS A 217 -22.62 11.88 10.44
CA HIS A 217 -23.26 11.82 9.14
C HIS A 217 -23.18 10.41 8.52
N LEU A 218 -22.06 9.70 8.71
CA LEU A 218 -21.90 8.31 8.23
C LEU A 218 -22.92 7.35 8.89
N PHE A 219 -23.15 7.53 10.19
CA PHE A 219 -24.07 6.69 10.97
C PHE A 219 -25.55 7.05 10.78
N ALA A 220 -25.85 8.16 10.09
CA ALA A 220 -27.23 8.55 9.80
C ALA A 220 -27.88 7.70 8.70
N THR A 221 -27.10 6.98 7.88
CA THR A 221 -27.63 6.11 6.83
C THR A 221 -28.35 4.89 7.42
N GLU A 222 -29.46 4.49 6.83
CA GLU A 222 -30.18 3.26 7.19
C GLU A 222 -29.30 2.02 6.95
N ARG A 223 -29.30 1.07 7.89
CA ARG A 223 -28.48 -0.13 7.80
C ARG A 223 -29.14 -1.18 6.91
N SER A 224 -28.35 -1.72 5.98
CA SER A 224 -28.75 -2.78 5.05
C SER A 224 -28.62 -4.19 5.65
N GLY A 225 -28.10 -4.32 6.87
CA GLY A 225 -27.84 -5.61 7.54
C GLY A 225 -26.67 -6.39 6.95
N ASN A 226 -25.86 -5.76 6.08
CA ASN A 226 -24.68 -6.36 5.47
C ASN A 226 -23.44 -6.00 6.26
N THR A 227 -22.57 -6.97 6.51
CA THR A 227 -21.40 -6.79 7.37
C THR A 227 -20.09 -6.87 6.60
N MET A 228 -19.22 -5.90 6.81
CA MET A 228 -17.87 -5.84 6.24
C MET A 228 -16.83 -5.70 7.36
N VAL A 229 -15.74 -6.45 7.27
CA VAL A 229 -14.58 -6.32 8.16
C VAL A 229 -13.40 -5.80 7.35
N ALA A 230 -12.73 -4.77 7.84
CA ALA A 230 -11.61 -4.12 7.16
C ALA A 230 -10.34 -4.24 8.01
N ALA A 231 -9.26 -4.78 7.46
CA ALA A 231 -7.97 -4.87 8.14
C ALA A 231 -6.80 -4.69 7.17
N CYS A 232 -5.73 -4.04 7.62
CA CYS A 232 -4.45 -4.16 6.93
C CYS A 232 -3.81 -5.49 7.30
N VAL A 233 -3.11 -6.08 6.33
CA VAL A 233 -2.35 -7.32 6.57
C VAL A 233 -1.31 -7.15 7.70
N GLY A 234 -0.87 -8.25 8.30
CA GLY A 234 0.18 -8.20 9.33
C GLY A 234 1.40 -7.40 8.85
N GLN A 235 2.02 -6.64 9.76
CA GLN A 235 3.16 -5.74 9.50
C GLN A 235 2.84 -4.49 8.65
N GLU A 236 1.62 -4.35 8.12
CA GLU A 236 1.20 -3.16 7.40
C GLU A 236 0.64 -2.08 8.34
N LEU A 237 1.22 -0.88 8.28
CA LEU A 237 0.86 0.26 9.13
C LEU A 237 0.02 1.32 8.39
N HIS A 238 -0.02 1.27 7.07
CA HIS A 238 -0.67 2.29 6.25
C HIS A 238 -2.17 2.03 6.14
N GLU A 239 -2.94 2.54 7.10
CA GLU A 239 -4.37 2.21 7.25
C GLU A 239 -5.35 3.27 6.70
N ILE A 240 -4.89 4.48 6.35
CA ILE A 240 -5.81 5.58 6.02
C ILE A 240 -6.67 5.29 4.79
N GLY A 241 -6.10 4.67 3.75
CA GLY A 241 -6.86 4.27 2.55
C GLY A 241 -7.92 3.22 2.88
N LEU A 242 -7.57 2.24 3.71
CA LEU A 242 -8.53 1.23 4.19
C LEU A 242 -9.64 1.85 5.03
N ARG A 243 -9.30 2.84 5.89
CA ARG A 243 -10.29 3.59 6.66
C ARG A 243 -11.26 4.34 5.75
N MET A 244 -10.76 5.00 4.69
CA MET A 244 -11.60 5.64 3.69
C MET A 244 -12.58 4.65 3.05
N VAL A 245 -12.12 3.45 2.70
CA VAL A 245 -13.00 2.39 2.17
C VAL A 245 -14.05 1.99 3.21
N ALA A 246 -13.66 1.73 4.46
CA ALA A 246 -14.60 1.35 5.52
C ALA A 246 -15.66 2.43 5.77
N ASP A 247 -15.26 3.70 5.89
CA ASP A 247 -16.16 4.82 6.11
C ASP A 247 -17.15 5.01 4.93
N LEU A 248 -16.73 4.72 3.69
CA LEU A 248 -17.61 4.77 2.53
C LEU A 248 -18.55 3.56 2.43
N PHE A 249 -18.14 2.37 2.89
CA PHE A 249 -19.06 1.24 3.05
C PHE A 249 -20.13 1.56 4.11
N GLU A 250 -19.72 2.16 5.23
CA GLU A 250 -20.61 2.62 6.30
C GLU A 250 -21.62 3.66 5.76
N LEU A 251 -21.17 4.61 4.94
CA LEU A 251 -22.02 5.59 4.26
C LEU A 251 -23.06 4.91 3.34
N ASN A 252 -22.75 3.74 2.79
CA ASN A 252 -23.62 2.93 1.94
C ASN A 252 -24.44 1.89 2.73
N GLY A 253 -24.58 2.09 4.06
CA GLY A 253 -25.46 1.31 4.91
C GLY A 253 -24.93 -0.07 5.28
N TRP A 254 -23.64 -0.35 5.08
CA TRP A 254 -23.00 -1.54 5.65
C TRP A 254 -22.73 -1.34 7.14
N ASP A 255 -22.72 -2.43 7.90
CA ASP A 255 -22.17 -2.49 9.24
C ASP A 255 -20.68 -2.81 9.13
N THR A 256 -19.83 -1.80 9.31
CA THR A 256 -18.39 -1.93 9.11
C THR A 256 -17.62 -2.13 10.41
N TYR A 257 -16.69 -3.08 10.39
CA TYR A 257 -15.77 -3.36 11.48
C TYR A 257 -14.35 -3.08 11.01
N TYR A 258 -13.94 -1.84 11.17
CA TYR A 258 -12.59 -1.39 10.88
C TYR A 258 -11.63 -1.77 12.02
N LEU A 259 -10.69 -2.68 11.73
CA LEU A 259 -9.71 -3.19 12.68
C LEU A 259 -8.35 -2.48 12.59
N GLY A 260 -8.14 -1.67 11.55
CA GLY A 260 -6.95 -0.85 11.36
C GLY A 260 -5.69 -1.62 10.92
N ALA A 261 -4.55 -1.08 11.30
CA ALA A 261 -3.22 -1.57 10.96
C ALA A 261 -2.79 -2.85 11.71
N ASN A 262 -1.89 -3.63 11.09
CA ASN A 262 -1.13 -4.73 11.70
C ASN A 262 -1.99 -5.71 12.53
N VAL A 263 -3.10 -6.17 11.96
CA VAL A 263 -4.04 -7.06 12.66
C VAL A 263 -3.53 -8.51 12.60
N PRO A 264 -3.37 -9.21 13.74
CA PRO A 264 -2.98 -10.62 13.74
C PRO A 264 -4.02 -11.51 13.04
N THR A 265 -3.57 -12.42 12.16
CA THR A 265 -4.43 -13.30 11.34
C THR A 265 -5.53 -14.00 12.15
N ARG A 266 -5.17 -14.62 13.28
CA ARG A 266 -6.12 -15.34 14.14
C ARG A 266 -7.22 -14.42 14.70
N SER A 267 -6.87 -13.19 15.05
CA SER A 267 -7.82 -12.19 15.56
C SER A 267 -8.76 -11.71 14.46
N LEU A 268 -8.25 -11.53 13.24
CA LEU A 268 -9.08 -11.20 12.08
C LEU A 268 -10.10 -12.33 11.81
N ILE A 269 -9.63 -13.58 11.64
CA ILE A 269 -10.49 -14.73 11.36
C ILE A 269 -11.58 -14.88 12.45
N ARG A 270 -11.21 -14.74 13.71
CA ARG A 270 -12.17 -14.76 14.82
C ARG A 270 -13.25 -13.68 14.66
N THR A 271 -12.86 -12.46 14.30
CA THR A 271 -13.79 -11.35 14.04
C THR A 271 -14.72 -11.66 12.87
N LEU A 272 -14.20 -12.25 11.78
CA LEU A 272 -15.01 -12.64 10.61
C LEU A 272 -16.14 -13.62 10.99
N VAL A 273 -15.84 -14.57 11.88
CA VAL A 273 -16.82 -15.54 12.40
C VAL A 273 -17.80 -14.87 13.36
N GLU A 274 -17.30 -14.16 14.38
CA GLU A 274 -18.14 -13.52 15.40
C GLU A 274 -19.11 -12.50 14.82
N LYS A 275 -18.69 -11.78 13.78
CA LYS A 275 -19.50 -10.76 13.11
C LYS A 275 -20.26 -11.27 11.90
N LYS A 276 -20.12 -12.55 11.54
CA LYS A 276 -20.71 -13.16 10.33
C LYS A 276 -20.44 -12.30 9.09
N ALA A 277 -19.18 -11.87 8.96
CA ALA A 277 -18.77 -10.94 7.92
C ALA A 277 -19.09 -11.48 6.52
N GLN A 278 -19.80 -10.70 5.71
CA GLN A 278 -20.09 -11.08 4.33
C GLN A 278 -18.92 -10.73 3.41
N VAL A 279 -18.20 -9.65 3.75
CA VAL A 279 -17.02 -9.18 3.02
C VAL A 279 -15.88 -8.94 4.01
N VAL A 280 -14.67 -9.32 3.62
CA VAL A 280 -13.43 -8.85 4.24
C VAL A 280 -12.66 -8.01 3.23
N ALA A 281 -12.30 -6.79 3.61
CA ALA A 281 -11.44 -5.91 2.83
C ALA A 281 -10.02 -5.93 3.43
N ILE A 282 -9.05 -6.39 2.64
CA ILE A 282 -7.64 -6.52 3.03
C ILE A 282 -6.81 -5.49 2.26
N SER A 283 -6.09 -4.64 2.98
CA SER A 283 -5.23 -3.62 2.37
C SER A 283 -3.75 -3.93 2.58
N ALA A 284 -2.96 -3.67 1.53
CA ALA A 284 -1.49 -3.63 1.58
C ALA A 284 -0.98 -2.38 0.84
N THR A 285 0.08 -1.77 1.34
CA THR A 285 0.73 -0.60 0.72
C THR A 285 2.16 -0.92 0.35
N MET A 286 2.91 -1.56 1.24
CA MET A 286 4.26 -2.02 0.94
C MET A 286 4.17 -3.26 0.04
N THR A 287 4.74 -3.20 -1.17
CA THR A 287 4.57 -4.31 -2.13
C THR A 287 5.21 -5.59 -1.63
N PHE A 288 6.30 -5.54 -0.84
CA PHE A 288 6.88 -6.73 -0.19
C PHE A 288 6.01 -7.38 0.90
N HIS A 289 4.78 -6.90 1.14
CA HIS A 289 3.80 -7.56 2.01
C HIS A 289 2.75 -8.38 1.23
N VAL A 290 2.80 -8.47 -0.10
CA VAL A 290 1.75 -9.16 -0.88
C VAL A 290 1.69 -10.66 -0.55
N HIS A 291 2.81 -11.31 -0.23
CA HIS A 291 2.86 -12.70 0.21
C HIS A 291 2.14 -12.89 1.54
N LEU A 292 2.17 -11.89 2.43
CA LEU A 292 1.39 -11.93 3.67
C LEU A 292 -0.12 -11.86 3.38
N VAL A 293 -0.52 -11.19 2.30
CA VAL A 293 -1.93 -11.17 1.86
C VAL A 293 -2.33 -12.54 1.33
N GLU A 294 -1.49 -13.18 0.51
CA GLU A 294 -1.71 -14.56 0.05
C GLU A 294 -1.84 -15.54 1.22
N GLU A 295 -0.91 -15.50 2.17
CA GLU A 295 -0.93 -16.33 3.38
C GLU A 295 -2.21 -16.11 4.20
N LEU A 296 -2.59 -14.84 4.41
CA LEU A 296 -3.81 -14.48 5.13
C LEU A 296 -5.06 -15.02 4.43
N ILE A 297 -5.13 -14.90 3.11
CA ILE A 297 -6.25 -15.41 2.31
C ILE A 297 -6.32 -16.92 2.43
N ALA A 298 -5.21 -17.63 2.32
CA ALA A 298 -5.17 -19.08 2.48
C ALA A 298 -5.65 -19.54 3.87
N GLU A 299 -5.28 -18.81 4.93
CA GLU A 299 -5.76 -19.07 6.29
C GLU A 299 -7.27 -18.77 6.43
N ILE A 300 -7.78 -17.68 5.86
CA ILE A 300 -9.21 -17.37 5.86
C ILE A 300 -9.99 -18.48 5.15
N ARG A 301 -9.54 -18.90 3.96
CA ARG A 301 -10.18 -19.98 3.18
C ARG A 301 -10.21 -21.31 3.90
N SER A 302 -9.20 -21.58 4.71
CA SER A 302 -9.10 -22.80 5.54
C SER A 302 -9.93 -22.72 6.83
N SER A 303 -10.51 -21.57 7.14
CA SER A 303 -11.31 -21.33 8.35
C SER A 303 -12.82 -21.49 8.09
N GLU A 304 -13.62 -21.45 9.17
CA GLU A 304 -15.09 -21.41 9.07
C GLU A 304 -15.59 -20.22 8.22
N ALA A 305 -14.96 -19.06 8.36
CA ALA A 305 -15.34 -17.85 7.61
C ALA A 305 -15.15 -18.04 6.08
N GLY A 306 -14.14 -18.82 5.68
CA GLY A 306 -13.79 -19.07 4.29
C GLY A 306 -14.90 -19.70 3.44
N GLN A 307 -15.90 -20.30 4.09
CA GLN A 307 -17.05 -20.92 3.43
C GLN A 307 -18.06 -19.91 2.86
N TYR A 308 -18.06 -18.67 3.35
CA TYR A 308 -19.08 -17.68 3.01
C TYR A 308 -18.57 -16.26 2.80
N VAL A 309 -17.40 -15.90 3.34
CA VAL A 309 -16.88 -14.54 3.23
C VAL A 309 -16.31 -14.31 1.82
N HIS A 310 -16.69 -13.18 1.23
CA HIS A 310 -16.02 -12.68 0.04
C HIS A 310 -14.79 -11.85 0.41
N ILE A 311 -13.68 -12.10 -0.26
CA ILE A 311 -12.39 -11.47 0.01
C ILE A 311 -12.11 -10.41 -1.05
N LEU A 312 -12.09 -9.16 -0.63
CA LEU A 312 -11.68 -8.01 -1.44
C LEU A 312 -10.26 -7.59 -1.04
N VAL A 313 -9.40 -7.34 -2.03
CA VAL A 313 -8.08 -6.77 -1.80
C VAL A 313 -7.94 -5.38 -2.43
N GLY A 314 -7.07 -4.55 -1.85
CA GLY A 314 -6.77 -3.22 -2.37
C GLY A 314 -5.48 -2.64 -1.81
N GLY A 315 -5.21 -1.40 -2.22
CA GLY A 315 -3.97 -0.70 -1.90
C GLY A 315 -2.95 -0.75 -3.03
N LEU A 316 -1.80 -0.11 -2.80
CA LEU A 316 -0.84 0.22 -3.85
C LEU A 316 -0.38 -0.97 -4.73
N PRO A 317 -0.06 -2.16 -4.19
CA PRO A 317 0.43 -3.27 -5.01
C PRO A 317 -0.60 -3.74 -6.05
N PHE A 318 -1.88 -3.73 -5.71
CA PHE A 318 -2.96 -4.15 -6.60
C PHE A 318 -3.33 -3.07 -7.64
N ASN A 319 -2.96 -1.82 -7.39
CA ASN A 319 -3.05 -0.73 -8.37
C ASN A 319 -1.89 -0.76 -9.37
N ILE A 320 -0.74 -1.31 -8.98
CA ILE A 320 0.43 -1.50 -9.86
C ILE A 320 0.21 -2.70 -10.79
N ASP A 321 -0.12 -3.87 -10.22
CA ASP A 321 -0.47 -5.08 -10.97
C ASP A 321 -1.93 -5.43 -10.72
N ARG A 322 -2.80 -5.07 -11.67
CA ARG A 322 -4.27 -5.24 -11.57
C ARG A 322 -4.72 -6.71 -11.65
N ASP A 323 -3.83 -7.64 -11.98
CA ASP A 323 -4.13 -9.07 -12.00
C ASP A 323 -3.62 -9.79 -10.75
N LEU A 324 -2.84 -9.10 -9.90
CA LEU A 324 -2.24 -9.63 -8.68
C LEU A 324 -3.24 -10.20 -7.68
N TRP A 325 -4.46 -9.65 -7.63
CA TRP A 325 -5.52 -10.13 -6.74
C TRP A 325 -5.91 -11.60 -7.02
N ARG A 326 -5.78 -12.05 -8.28
CA ARG A 326 -6.04 -13.45 -8.65
C ARG A 326 -4.93 -14.37 -8.14
N LYS A 327 -3.68 -13.90 -8.19
CA LYS A 327 -2.51 -14.66 -7.72
C LYS A 327 -2.61 -14.91 -6.21
N VAL A 328 -3.00 -13.90 -5.43
CA VAL A 328 -3.19 -14.05 -3.97
C VAL A 328 -4.49 -14.76 -3.58
N GLY A 329 -5.35 -15.14 -4.54
CA GLY A 329 -6.58 -15.91 -4.29
C GLY A 329 -7.78 -15.10 -3.75
N ALA A 330 -7.81 -13.78 -3.96
CA ALA A 330 -8.95 -12.94 -3.60
C ALA A 330 -10.15 -13.16 -4.56
N ASP A 331 -11.35 -12.77 -4.13
CA ASP A 331 -12.56 -12.80 -4.98
C ASP A 331 -12.69 -11.55 -5.86
N GLY A 332 -12.03 -10.46 -5.48
CA GLY A 332 -12.03 -9.24 -6.25
C GLY A 332 -11.04 -8.20 -5.77
N TYR A 333 -10.91 -7.15 -6.56
CA TYR A 333 -10.06 -6.00 -6.33
C TYR A 333 -10.85 -4.71 -6.56
N GLY A 334 -10.63 -3.71 -5.71
CA GLY A 334 -11.16 -2.36 -5.89
C GLY A 334 -10.05 -1.35 -6.20
N ASP A 335 -10.11 -0.72 -7.37
CA ASP A 335 -9.19 0.38 -7.77
C ASP A 335 -9.35 1.60 -6.85
N ASP A 336 -10.56 1.78 -6.34
CA ASP A 336 -10.92 2.72 -5.29
C ASP A 336 -12.07 2.19 -4.42
N ALA A 337 -12.52 3.02 -3.48
CA ALA A 337 -13.62 2.68 -2.59
C ALA A 337 -14.97 2.50 -3.32
N GLN A 338 -15.22 3.19 -4.43
CA GLN A 338 -16.48 3.04 -5.18
C GLN A 338 -16.54 1.69 -5.90
N GLU A 339 -15.44 1.28 -6.54
CA GLU A 339 -15.29 -0.04 -7.14
C GLU A 339 -15.47 -1.14 -6.09
N ALA A 340 -14.83 -0.99 -4.93
CA ALA A 340 -14.95 -1.91 -3.80
C ALA A 340 -16.41 -2.10 -3.37
N ILE A 341 -17.16 -1.00 -3.20
CA ILE A 341 -18.59 -1.05 -2.81
C ILE A 341 -19.43 -1.73 -3.89
N ARG A 342 -19.21 -1.40 -5.17
CA ARG A 342 -19.95 -1.97 -6.28
C ARG A 342 -19.74 -3.48 -6.42
N LEU A 343 -18.51 -3.96 -6.25
CA LEU A 343 -18.24 -5.41 -6.20
C LEU A 343 -18.99 -6.07 -5.04
N ALA A 344 -18.91 -5.46 -3.86
CA ALA A 344 -19.55 -6.00 -2.67
C ALA A 344 -21.08 -6.06 -2.81
N ASP A 345 -21.70 -5.04 -3.41
CA ASP A 345 -23.14 -5.01 -3.70
C ASP A 345 -23.54 -6.07 -4.74
N HIS A 346 -22.69 -6.34 -5.73
CA HIS A 346 -22.91 -7.41 -6.69
C HIS A 346 -22.95 -8.80 -6.02
N TRP A 347 -22.09 -9.04 -5.04
CA TRP A 347 -22.07 -10.29 -4.28
C TRP A 347 -23.33 -10.49 -3.42
N LYS A 348 -23.93 -9.40 -2.89
CA LYS A 348 -25.21 -9.47 -2.15
C LYS A 348 -26.32 -10.13 -2.98
N HIS A 349 -26.48 -9.68 -4.22
CA HIS A 349 -27.58 -10.12 -5.08
C HIS A 349 -27.47 -11.61 -5.45
N HIS A 350 -26.26 -12.14 -5.57
CA HIS A 350 -26.03 -13.56 -5.86
C HIS A 350 -26.39 -14.47 -4.69
N ARG A 351 -26.18 -14.03 -3.44
CA ARG A 351 -26.58 -14.79 -2.25
C ARG A 351 -28.09 -14.90 -2.10
N ILE A 352 -28.81 -13.79 -2.24
CA ILE A 352 -30.29 -13.78 -2.15
C ILE A 352 -30.90 -14.69 -3.23
N GLY A 353 -30.38 -14.65 -4.46
CA GLY A 353 -30.82 -15.53 -5.54
C GLY A 353 -30.61 -17.02 -5.24
N ASN A 354 -29.45 -17.38 -4.67
CA ASN A 354 -29.13 -18.76 -4.31
C ASN A 354 -29.90 -19.28 -3.09
N GLU A 355 -30.17 -18.43 -2.09
CA GLU A 355 -30.98 -18.78 -0.93
C GLU A 355 -32.46 -18.98 -1.31
N LEU A 356 -33.01 -18.14 -2.21
CA LEU A 356 -34.36 -18.33 -2.76
C LEU A 356 -34.48 -19.58 -3.66
N ALA A 357 -33.44 -19.90 -4.43
CA ALA A 357 -33.42 -21.10 -5.29
C ALA A 357 -33.29 -22.42 -4.49
N ARG A 358 -32.75 -22.38 -3.26
CA ARG A 358 -32.66 -23.55 -2.35
C ARG A 358 -33.89 -23.71 -1.45
N SER A 359 -34.76 -22.70 -1.41
CA SER A 359 -35.98 -22.66 -0.58
C SER A 359 -37.25 -23.03 -1.36
N ASN A 360 -37.12 -23.26 -2.67
CA ASN A 360 -38.12 -23.83 -3.58
C ASN A 360 -37.67 -25.24 -4.00
#